data_AF-A0A2D0IZW6-F1
#
_entry.id   AF-A0A2D0IZW6-F1
#
_cell.length_a   1.000
_cell.length_b   1.000
_cell.length_c   1.000
_cell.angle_alpha   90.00
_cell.angle_beta   90.00
_cell.angle_gamma   90.00
#
_symmetry.space_group_name_H-M   'P 1'
#
loop_
_entity.id
_entity.type
_entity.pdbx_description
1 polymer ?
#
loop_
_entity_poly.entity_id
_entity_poly.type
_entity_poly.pdbx_seq_one_letter_code
_entity_poly.pdbx_strand_id
1 'polypeptide(L)'
;MQEVKELLGRRHKLYRSALTFLVRGKGLDNLNHRVHQLSSTLLVAGLQSVLNAYLRALPMGFNPQKDKKHWLTRLSWVQHLAGLLPMTSRSTGTGQPGSSFFYRGGAPLTFDPMNKQDRTQNAHLLLFGPTGAGKSATLCASFVQLMAIHRPRLFIVEAGNSFGLLADYYASLGLTVNKIGIKLGCGVSLALFADAYQLLQLSPKQLCINEADIPDTDESQDEGDEQSNILGEMEIAARLMITGGEKKEEERLTRSDRGGDP
;
A
#
# COMPACT_ATOMS: atom_id res chain seq x y z
N MET A 1 -4.46 20.11 -32.43
CA MET A 1 -4.59 19.87 -33.89
C MET A 1 -3.46 19.02 -34.48
N GLN A 2 -2.22 19.15 -33.98
CA GLN A 2 -1.07 18.38 -34.48
C GLN A 2 -1.15 16.88 -34.09
N GLU A 3 -1.50 16.57 -32.85
CA GLU A 3 -1.69 15.17 -32.38
C GLU A 3 -2.82 14.42 -33.12
N VAL A 4 -3.92 15.11 -33.44
CA VAL A 4 -5.04 14.50 -34.18
C VAL A 4 -4.62 14.12 -35.60
N LYS A 5 -3.83 14.97 -36.27
CA LYS A 5 -3.25 14.66 -37.58
C LYS A 5 -2.26 13.50 -37.51
N GLU A 6 -1.49 13.41 -36.43
CA GLU A 6 -0.54 12.32 -36.21
C GLU A 6 -1.24 10.97 -35.95
N LEU A 7 -2.30 10.96 -35.13
CA LEU A 7 -3.13 9.77 -34.88
C LEU A 7 -3.85 9.29 -36.15
N LEU A 8 -4.35 10.21 -36.98
CA LEU A 8 -4.90 9.89 -38.30
C LEU A 8 -3.82 9.35 -39.25
N GLY A 9 -2.60 9.92 -39.21
CA GLY A 9 -1.45 9.44 -39.97
C GLY A 9 -1.00 8.03 -39.59
N ARG A 10 -1.15 7.65 -38.31
CA ARG A 10 -0.87 6.29 -37.80
C ARG A 10 -1.99 5.27 -38.04
N ARG A 11 -3.02 5.62 -38.83
CA ARG A 11 -4.19 4.76 -39.13
C ARG A 11 -4.91 4.23 -37.87
N HIS A 12 -4.97 5.03 -36.80
CA HIS A 12 -5.78 4.64 -35.65
C HIS A 12 -7.24 4.44 -36.09
N LYS A 13 -7.81 3.28 -35.74
CA LYS A 13 -9.17 2.92 -36.15
C LYS A 13 -10.19 3.82 -35.43
N LEU A 14 -11.26 4.17 -36.16
CA LEU A 14 -12.42 4.88 -35.63
C LEU A 14 -13.61 3.94 -35.73
N TYR A 15 -14.34 3.77 -34.63
CA TYR A 15 -15.59 3.02 -34.62
C TYR A 15 -16.75 3.95 -34.27
N ARG A 16 -17.93 3.61 -34.78
CA ARG A 16 -19.16 4.33 -34.44
C ARG A 16 -19.63 3.88 -33.06
N SER A 17 -19.89 4.84 -32.19
CA SER A 17 -20.37 4.60 -30.83
C SER A 17 -21.38 5.65 -30.41
N ALA A 18 -22.14 5.33 -29.36
CA ALA A 18 -23.00 6.27 -28.68
C ALA A 18 -22.84 6.07 -27.17
N LEU A 19 -22.64 7.16 -26.43
CA LEU A 19 -22.61 7.14 -24.98
C LEU A 19 -24.01 7.54 -24.47
N THR A 20 -24.66 6.65 -23.73
CA THR A 20 -25.99 6.93 -23.17
C THR A 20 -25.97 6.83 -21.65
N PHE A 21 -26.59 7.81 -21.01
CA PHE A 21 -26.75 7.86 -19.55
C PHE A 21 -28.23 7.62 -19.21
N LEU A 22 -28.50 6.59 -18.43
CA LEU A 22 -29.84 6.29 -17.93
C LEU A 22 -30.01 6.95 -16.56
N VAL A 23 -30.96 7.88 -16.46
CA VAL A 23 -31.23 8.62 -15.22
C VAL A 23 -32.54 8.12 -14.61
N ARG A 24 -32.52 7.81 -13.31
CA ARG A 24 -33.69 7.43 -12.52
C ARG A 24 -33.94 8.45 -11.42
N GLY A 25 -35.20 8.82 -11.22
CA GLY A 25 -35.67 9.70 -10.15
C GLY A 25 -36.83 9.08 -9.38
N LYS A 26 -37.07 9.53 -8.14
CA LYS A 26 -38.20 9.06 -7.31
C LYS A 26 -39.56 9.62 -7.77
N GLY A 27 -39.55 10.66 -8.60
CA GLY A 27 -40.70 11.35 -9.17
C GLY A 27 -40.24 12.31 -10.28
N LEU A 28 -41.17 12.99 -10.93
CA LEU A 28 -40.88 13.84 -12.10
C LEU A 28 -39.93 15.00 -11.76
N ASP A 29 -40.17 15.69 -10.64
CA ASP A 29 -39.34 16.82 -10.22
C ASP A 29 -37.91 16.40 -9.89
N ASN A 30 -37.75 15.26 -9.19
CA ASN A 30 -36.43 14.72 -8.89
C ASN A 30 -35.70 14.23 -10.15
N LEU A 31 -36.43 13.68 -11.12
CA LEU A 31 -35.86 13.27 -12.40
C LEU A 31 -35.37 14.49 -13.18
N ASN A 32 -36.17 15.54 -13.29
CA ASN A 32 -35.79 16.78 -13.97
C ASN A 32 -34.55 17.41 -13.34
N HIS A 33 -34.50 17.48 -12.01
CA HIS A 33 -33.31 17.99 -11.31
C HIS A 33 -32.05 17.18 -11.63
N ARG A 34 -32.14 15.84 -11.61
CA ARG A 34 -31.01 14.96 -11.96
C ARG A 34 -30.59 15.07 -13.42
N VAL A 35 -31.54 15.24 -14.34
CA VAL A 35 -31.25 15.46 -15.77
C VAL A 35 -30.53 16.79 -15.96
N HIS A 36 -30.97 17.87 -15.30
CA HIS A 36 -30.27 19.15 -15.34
C HIS A 36 -28.85 19.04 -14.80
N GLN A 37 -28.66 18.38 -13.65
CA GLN A 37 -27.32 18.16 -13.07
C GLN A 37 -26.41 17.37 -14.01
N LEU A 38 -26.95 16.31 -14.65
CA LEU A 38 -26.21 15.53 -15.64
C LEU A 38 -25.83 16.39 -16.84
N SER A 39 -26.77 17.14 -17.41
CA SER A 39 -26.51 18.02 -18.56
C SER A 39 -25.45 19.08 -18.25
N SER A 40 -25.48 19.69 -17.06
CA SER A 40 -24.44 20.63 -16.61
C SER A 40 -23.08 19.96 -16.52
N THR A 41 -23.01 18.74 -15.97
CA THR A 41 -21.76 17.99 -15.84
C THR A 41 -21.18 17.60 -17.20
N LEU A 42 -22.04 17.16 -18.12
CA LEU A 42 -21.64 16.81 -19.49
C LEU A 42 -21.12 18.04 -20.23
N LEU A 43 -21.77 19.20 -20.06
CA LEU A 43 -21.37 20.43 -20.73
C LEU A 43 -19.98 20.90 -20.28
N VAL A 44 -19.65 20.78 -18.99
CA VAL A 44 -18.29 21.02 -18.47
C VAL A 44 -17.25 20.09 -19.11
N ALA A 45 -17.63 18.84 -19.41
CA ALA A 45 -16.80 17.88 -20.11
C ALA A 45 -16.80 18.04 -21.65
N GLY A 46 -17.43 19.09 -22.19
CA GLY A 46 -17.55 19.33 -23.63
C GLY A 46 -18.50 18.36 -24.35
N LEU A 47 -19.37 17.67 -23.61
CA LEU A 47 -20.35 16.72 -24.13
C LEU A 47 -21.75 17.34 -24.12
N GLN A 48 -22.50 17.14 -25.21
CA GLN A 48 -23.88 17.61 -25.33
C GLN A 48 -24.85 16.42 -25.32
N SER A 49 -25.77 16.39 -24.36
CA SER A 49 -26.82 15.38 -24.28
C SER A 49 -27.96 15.67 -25.25
N VAL A 50 -28.45 14.66 -25.96
CA VAL A 50 -29.67 14.73 -26.78
C VAL A 50 -30.72 13.85 -26.10
N LEU A 51 -31.92 14.38 -25.84
CA LEU A 51 -33.03 13.62 -25.26
C LEU A 51 -33.67 12.65 -26.29
N ASN A 52 -34.39 11.63 -25.80
CA ASN A 52 -35.11 10.59 -26.57
C ASN A 52 -34.28 9.42 -27.13
N ALA A 53 -33.46 8.78 -26.30
CA ALA A 53 -32.75 7.55 -26.67
C ALA A 53 -33.10 6.31 -25.79
N TYR A 54 -34.00 6.41 -24.80
CA TYR A 54 -34.20 5.37 -23.78
C TYR A 54 -34.39 3.96 -24.35
N LEU A 55 -35.42 3.75 -25.20
CA LEU A 55 -35.72 2.43 -25.77
C LEU A 55 -34.58 1.89 -26.64
N ARG A 56 -33.81 2.77 -27.28
CA ARG A 56 -32.68 2.40 -28.16
C ARG A 56 -31.41 2.09 -27.37
N ALA A 57 -31.31 2.63 -26.15
CA ALA A 57 -30.19 2.44 -25.25
C ALA A 57 -30.32 1.18 -24.39
N LEU A 58 -31.49 0.52 -24.43
CA LEU A 58 -31.66 -0.79 -23.82
C LEU A 58 -30.72 -1.83 -24.48
N PRO A 59 -30.28 -2.86 -23.75
CA PRO A 59 -29.50 -3.95 -24.32
C PRO A 59 -30.18 -4.51 -25.57
N MET A 60 -29.43 -4.59 -26.68
CA MET A 60 -29.92 -5.06 -27.98
C MET A 60 -31.05 -4.21 -28.61
N GLY A 61 -31.39 -3.05 -28.04
CA GLY A 61 -32.42 -2.14 -28.56
C GLY A 61 -31.97 -1.27 -29.74
N PHE A 62 -30.65 -1.16 -29.98
CA PHE A 62 -30.09 -0.44 -31.11
C PHE A 62 -29.95 -1.35 -32.34
N ASN A 63 -30.58 -0.97 -33.46
CA ASN A 63 -30.40 -1.65 -34.74
C ASN A 63 -29.56 -0.78 -35.71
N PRO A 64 -28.31 -1.15 -36.00
CA PRO A 64 -27.41 -0.36 -36.84
C PRO A 64 -27.90 -0.24 -38.29
N GLN A 65 -28.63 -1.22 -38.81
CA GLN A 65 -29.17 -1.18 -40.18
C GLN A 65 -30.26 -0.11 -40.35
N LYS A 66 -30.92 0.28 -39.25
CA LYS A 66 -31.95 1.33 -39.26
C LYS A 66 -31.35 2.74 -39.13
N ASP A 67 -30.11 2.89 -38.65
CA ASP A 67 -29.40 4.18 -38.53
C ASP A 67 -28.62 4.53 -39.82
N LYS A 68 -29.31 4.55 -40.96
CA LYS A 68 -28.70 4.78 -42.29
C LYS A 68 -27.97 6.12 -42.43
N LYS A 69 -28.43 7.15 -41.70
CA LYS A 69 -27.87 8.50 -41.71
C LYS A 69 -26.90 8.76 -40.56
N HIS A 70 -26.67 7.75 -39.71
CA HIS A 70 -25.77 7.84 -38.56
C HIS A 70 -26.07 9.00 -37.61
N TRP A 71 -27.36 9.27 -37.39
CA TRP A 71 -27.79 10.34 -36.50
C TRP A 71 -27.57 10.01 -35.03
N LEU A 72 -27.52 8.72 -34.72
CA LEU A 72 -27.49 8.22 -33.34
C LEU A 72 -26.09 7.85 -32.87
N THR A 73 -25.11 7.75 -33.77
CA THR A 73 -23.75 7.29 -33.47
C THR A 73 -22.70 8.27 -33.97
N ARG A 74 -21.68 8.53 -33.14
CA ARG A 74 -20.53 9.36 -33.48
C ARG A 74 -19.29 8.51 -33.66
N LEU A 75 -18.36 8.96 -34.50
CA LEU A 75 -17.05 8.32 -34.61
C LEU A 75 -16.26 8.59 -33.33
N SER A 76 -15.71 7.53 -32.75
CA SER A 76 -14.87 7.56 -31.56
C SER A 76 -13.65 6.69 -31.79
N TRP A 77 -12.52 7.12 -31.23
CA TRP A 77 -11.29 6.35 -31.27
C TRP A 77 -11.48 5.01 -30.57
N VAL A 78 -10.97 3.92 -31.17
CA VAL A 78 -11.06 2.58 -30.56
C VAL A 78 -10.51 2.58 -29.15
N GLN A 79 -9.44 3.34 -28.89
CA GLN A 79 -8.83 3.44 -27.56
C GLN A 79 -9.78 3.99 -26.50
N HIS A 80 -10.63 4.97 -26.86
CA HIS A 80 -11.63 5.50 -25.93
C HIS A 80 -12.73 4.48 -25.65
N LEU A 81 -13.15 3.74 -26.69
CA LEU A 81 -14.14 2.67 -26.53
C LEU A 81 -13.57 1.51 -25.72
N ALA A 82 -12.34 1.11 -26.01
CA ALA A 82 -11.59 0.12 -25.27
C ALA A 82 -11.58 0.51 -23.79
N GLY A 83 -11.09 1.71 -23.44
CA GLY A 83 -11.04 2.21 -22.06
C GLY A 83 -12.39 2.29 -21.32
N LEU A 84 -13.51 2.29 -22.04
CA LEU A 84 -14.86 2.22 -21.47
C LEU A 84 -15.40 0.79 -21.34
N LEU A 85 -14.81 -0.19 -22.04
CA LEU A 85 -15.20 -1.58 -21.92
C LEU A 85 -14.83 -2.11 -20.52
N PRO A 86 -15.71 -2.90 -19.90
CA PRO A 86 -15.42 -3.55 -18.62
C PRO A 86 -14.24 -4.53 -18.71
N MET A 87 -13.85 -4.93 -19.93
CA MET A 87 -12.73 -5.86 -20.17
C MET A 87 -11.36 -5.19 -20.14
N THR A 88 -11.27 -3.88 -20.42
CA THR A 88 -9.98 -3.17 -20.36
C THR A 88 -9.79 -2.42 -19.05
N SER A 89 -10.58 -2.73 -18.02
CA SER A 89 -10.42 -2.10 -16.73
C SER A 89 -9.15 -2.63 -16.08
N ARG A 90 -8.26 -1.69 -15.76
CA ARG A 90 -7.41 -1.59 -14.57
C ARG A 90 -7.25 -2.90 -13.79
N SER A 91 -6.00 -3.35 -13.69
CA SER A 91 -5.59 -4.55 -12.93
C SER A 91 -6.44 -4.76 -11.68
N THR A 92 -6.95 -5.97 -11.44
CA THR A 92 -7.66 -6.36 -10.20
C THR A 92 -6.70 -6.89 -9.13
N GLY A 93 -5.41 -6.60 -9.28
CA GLY A 93 -4.33 -7.29 -8.58
C GLY A 93 -4.05 -8.65 -9.22
N THR A 94 -3.54 -9.57 -8.41
CA THR A 94 -3.15 -10.93 -8.83
C THR A 94 -4.29 -11.94 -8.71
N GLY A 95 -5.41 -11.53 -8.09
CA GLY A 95 -6.59 -12.37 -7.88
C GLY A 95 -6.52 -13.27 -6.63
N GLN A 96 -5.42 -13.21 -5.87
CA GLN A 96 -5.23 -14.04 -4.69
C GLN A 96 -5.76 -13.34 -3.44
N PRO A 97 -6.54 -14.02 -2.59
CA PRO A 97 -7.36 -13.36 -1.58
C PRO A 97 -6.61 -12.88 -0.32
N GLY A 98 -5.27 -12.80 -0.31
CA GLY A 98 -4.46 -12.46 0.87
C GLY A 98 -4.77 -11.09 1.51
N SER A 99 -4.95 -10.08 0.67
CA SER A 99 -5.27 -8.71 1.04
C SER A 99 -6.22 -8.14 -0.01
N SER A 100 -7.36 -7.65 0.46
CA SER A 100 -8.48 -7.20 -0.35
C SER A 100 -8.76 -5.72 -0.10
N PHE A 101 -8.75 -4.95 -1.18
CA PHE A 101 -9.10 -3.53 -1.23
C PHE A 101 -10.12 -3.28 -2.34
N PHE A 102 -10.52 -2.02 -2.51
CA PHE A 102 -11.40 -1.60 -3.60
C PHE A 102 -10.73 -0.50 -4.41
N TYR A 103 -10.78 -0.63 -5.73
CA TYR A 103 -10.41 0.45 -6.63
C TYR A 103 -11.43 1.58 -6.58
N ARG A 104 -11.05 2.76 -7.10
CA ARG A 104 -11.96 3.92 -7.25
C ARG A 104 -13.26 3.59 -8.01
N GLY A 105 -13.25 2.55 -8.85
CA GLY A 105 -14.43 2.06 -9.56
C GLY A 105 -15.33 1.10 -8.76
N GLY A 106 -14.96 0.78 -7.53
CA GLY A 106 -15.68 -0.18 -6.67
C GLY A 106 -15.36 -1.65 -6.91
N ALA A 107 -14.52 -1.97 -7.91
CA ALA A 107 -14.06 -3.33 -8.16
C ALA A 107 -13.04 -3.78 -7.08
N PRO A 108 -13.02 -5.06 -6.70
CA PRO A 108 -12.03 -5.58 -5.75
C PRO A 108 -10.61 -5.53 -6.33
N LEU A 109 -9.66 -5.23 -5.45
CA LEU A 109 -8.22 -5.33 -5.64
C LEU A 109 -7.71 -6.41 -4.69
N THR A 110 -7.20 -7.51 -5.21
CA THR A 110 -6.74 -8.63 -4.36
C THR A 110 -5.32 -9.04 -4.71
N PHE A 111 -4.46 -9.14 -3.69
CA PHE A 111 -3.10 -9.67 -3.79
C PHE A 111 -2.70 -10.33 -2.47
N ASP A 112 -1.72 -11.23 -2.48
CA ASP A 112 -1.26 -11.93 -1.29
C ASP A 112 0.25 -11.78 -1.08
N PRO A 113 0.70 -10.87 -0.20
CA PRO A 113 2.12 -10.66 0.09
C PRO A 113 2.84 -11.90 0.65
N MET A 114 2.12 -12.90 1.16
CA MET A 114 2.72 -14.13 1.67
C MET A 114 2.82 -15.22 0.59
N ASN A 115 2.06 -15.09 -0.50
CA ASN A 115 2.11 -16.04 -1.60
C ASN A 115 3.37 -15.83 -2.46
N LYS A 116 4.08 -16.92 -2.74
CA LYS A 116 5.27 -16.93 -3.61
C LYS A 116 4.96 -16.54 -5.05
N GLN A 117 3.71 -16.66 -5.50
CA GLN A 117 3.30 -16.21 -6.83
C GLN A 117 3.21 -14.68 -6.94
N ASP A 118 3.05 -14.00 -5.80
CA ASP A 118 2.85 -12.55 -5.72
C ASP A 118 4.09 -11.80 -5.25
N ARG A 119 5.15 -12.51 -4.86
CA ARG A 119 6.41 -11.93 -4.42
C ARG A 119 7.60 -12.64 -5.04
N THR A 120 8.56 -11.86 -5.51
CA THR A 120 9.89 -12.38 -5.91
C THR A 120 10.82 -12.53 -4.71
N GLN A 121 10.69 -11.64 -3.72
CA GLN A 121 11.53 -11.57 -2.51
C GLN A 121 10.67 -11.41 -1.25
N ASN A 122 11.24 -10.91 -0.17
CA ASN A 122 10.52 -10.60 1.06
C ASN A 122 9.49 -9.48 0.85
N ALA A 123 8.32 -9.67 1.44
CA ALA A 123 7.20 -8.76 1.29
C ALA A 123 7.20 -7.70 2.38
N HIS A 124 7.89 -6.59 2.11
CA HIS A 124 7.89 -5.42 2.98
C HIS A 124 6.77 -4.45 2.60
N LEU A 125 6.09 -3.89 3.61
CA LEU A 125 5.06 -2.86 3.42
C LEU A 125 5.54 -1.55 4.06
N LEU A 126 5.50 -0.47 3.29
CA LEU A 126 5.78 0.87 3.75
C LEU A 126 4.52 1.73 3.62
N LEU A 127 4.01 2.23 4.75
CA LEU A 127 2.75 2.97 4.82
C LEU A 127 2.97 4.39 5.33
N PHE A 128 2.84 5.36 4.43
CA PHE A 128 3.01 6.79 4.74
C PHE A 128 1.68 7.52 4.91
N GLY A 129 1.71 8.56 5.74
CA GLY A 129 0.61 9.50 5.90
C GLY A 129 0.75 10.34 7.18
N PRO A 130 0.14 11.53 7.24
CA PRO A 130 0.15 12.35 8.46
C PRO A 130 -0.60 11.66 9.61
N THR A 131 -0.48 12.22 10.81
CA THR A 131 -1.30 11.81 11.97
C THR A 131 -2.78 11.97 11.63
N GLY A 132 -3.60 10.96 11.93
CA GLY A 132 -5.02 10.95 11.58
C GLY A 132 -5.36 10.49 10.15
N ALA A 133 -4.38 10.21 9.28
CA ALA A 133 -4.64 9.71 7.92
C ALA A 133 -5.17 8.27 7.84
N GLY A 134 -5.36 7.60 8.97
CA GLY A 134 -5.91 6.24 9.04
C GLY A 134 -4.89 5.11 8.93
N LYS A 135 -3.58 5.36 9.10
CA LYS A 135 -2.53 4.33 9.01
C LYS A 135 -2.83 3.09 9.89
N SER A 136 -3.07 3.30 11.18
CA SER A 136 -3.36 2.21 12.13
C SER A 136 -4.67 1.50 11.78
N ALA A 137 -5.70 2.22 11.33
CA ALA A 137 -6.96 1.63 10.92
C ALA A 137 -6.79 0.72 9.69
N THR A 138 -6.02 1.15 8.69
CA THR A 138 -5.65 0.33 7.53
C THR A 138 -4.87 -0.91 7.95
N LEU A 139 -3.89 -0.77 8.84
CA LEU A 139 -3.11 -1.90 9.35
C LEU A 139 -3.97 -2.90 10.14
N CYS A 140 -4.92 -2.44 10.95
CA CYS A 140 -5.86 -3.34 11.63
C CYS A 140 -6.64 -4.20 10.62
N ALA A 141 -7.19 -3.58 9.57
CA ALA A 141 -7.92 -4.30 8.53
C ALA A 141 -7.02 -5.30 7.78
N SER A 142 -5.79 -4.91 7.47
CA SER A 142 -4.82 -5.80 6.83
C SER A 142 -4.40 -6.96 7.73
N PHE A 143 -4.17 -6.71 9.03
CA PHE A 143 -3.77 -7.75 9.98
C PHE A 143 -4.89 -8.77 10.20
N VAL A 144 -6.15 -8.35 10.25
CA VAL A 144 -7.28 -9.28 10.36
C VAL A 144 -7.32 -10.21 9.14
N GLN A 145 -7.11 -9.68 7.94
CA GLN A 145 -7.06 -10.49 6.71
C GLN A 145 -5.85 -11.44 6.70
N LEU A 146 -4.68 -10.94 7.07
CA LEU A 146 -3.45 -11.73 7.18
C LEU A 146 -3.61 -12.87 8.19
N MET A 147 -4.16 -12.58 9.37
CA MET A 147 -4.43 -13.59 10.40
C MET A 147 -5.51 -14.57 9.96
N ALA A 148 -6.53 -14.14 9.22
CA ALA A 148 -7.58 -15.04 8.73
C ALA A 148 -7.03 -16.09 7.75
N ILE A 149 -6.08 -15.70 6.90
CA ILE A 149 -5.59 -16.53 5.79
C ILE A 149 -4.36 -17.33 6.18
N HIS A 150 -3.34 -16.67 6.72
CA HIS A 150 -2.03 -17.28 6.95
C HIS A 150 -1.75 -17.62 8.41
N ARG A 151 -2.48 -17.01 9.37
CA ARG A 151 -2.22 -17.11 10.81
C ARG A 151 -0.73 -17.06 11.20
N PRO A 152 0.06 -16.08 10.69
CA PRO A 152 1.47 -16.00 11.04
C PRO A 152 1.67 -15.65 12.51
N ARG A 153 2.89 -15.86 13.02
CA ARG A 153 3.33 -15.22 14.26
C ARG A 153 3.50 -13.73 13.99
N LEU A 154 2.66 -12.90 14.61
CA LEU A 154 2.62 -11.46 14.37
C LEU A 154 3.23 -10.71 15.56
N PHE A 155 4.27 -9.93 15.29
CA PHE A 155 4.87 -9.01 16.25
C PHE A 155 4.47 -7.59 15.88
N ILE A 156 3.95 -6.84 16.86
CA ILE A 156 3.51 -5.46 16.67
C ILE A 156 4.24 -4.60 17.70
N VAL A 157 4.99 -3.62 17.21
CA VAL A 157 5.67 -2.61 18.03
C VAL A 157 5.05 -1.27 17.71
N GLU A 158 4.46 -0.60 18.70
CA GLU A 158 3.79 0.68 18.51
C GLU A 158 3.93 1.63 19.70
N ALA A 159 3.72 2.92 19.43
CA ALA A 159 3.50 3.95 20.43
C ALA A 159 2.02 4.40 20.38
N GLY A 160 1.30 4.29 21.50
CA GLY A 160 -0.07 4.83 21.63
C GLY A 160 -1.22 3.83 21.66
N ASN A 161 -0.95 2.51 21.69
CA ASN A 161 -1.95 1.45 21.91
C ASN A 161 -3.10 1.42 20.88
N SER A 162 -2.82 1.70 19.60
CA SER A 162 -3.76 1.60 18.48
C SER A 162 -4.22 0.15 18.22
N PHE A 163 -3.36 -0.82 18.48
CA PHE A 163 -3.59 -2.25 18.20
C PHE A 163 -4.02 -3.03 19.45
N GLY A 164 -4.15 -2.38 20.61
CA GLY A 164 -4.58 -3.03 21.86
C GLY A 164 -5.90 -3.79 21.70
N LEU A 165 -6.90 -3.14 21.11
CA LEU A 165 -8.22 -3.76 20.85
C LEU A 165 -8.15 -4.89 19.81
N LEU A 166 -7.29 -4.77 18.80
CA LEU A 166 -7.07 -5.84 17.82
C LEU A 166 -6.51 -7.09 18.52
N ALA A 167 -5.60 -6.90 19.45
CA ALA A 167 -5.03 -7.98 20.23
C ALA A 167 -6.06 -8.60 21.22
N ASP A 168 -7.01 -7.82 21.76
CA ASP A 168 -8.14 -8.37 22.55
C ASP A 168 -9.07 -9.20 21.66
N TYR A 169 -9.33 -8.72 20.44
CA TYR A 169 -10.10 -9.44 19.45
C TYR A 169 -9.45 -10.77 19.05
N TYR A 170 -8.13 -10.81 18.88
CA TYR A 170 -7.44 -12.09 18.64
C TYR A 170 -7.53 -13.06 19.82
N ALA A 171 -7.39 -12.56 21.04
CA ALA A 171 -7.55 -13.38 22.24
C ALA A 171 -8.98 -13.95 22.35
N SER A 172 -10.01 -13.16 22.02
CA SER A 172 -11.40 -13.63 22.04
C SER A 172 -11.69 -14.70 20.98
N LEU A 173 -10.92 -14.72 19.89
CA LEU A 173 -10.93 -15.78 18.88
C LEU A 173 -10.08 -17.01 19.26
N GLY A 174 -9.53 -17.05 20.47
CA GLY A 174 -8.74 -18.18 20.99
C GLY A 174 -7.28 -18.19 20.55
N LEU A 175 -6.75 -17.08 20.02
CA LEU A 175 -5.33 -16.96 19.71
C LEU A 175 -4.52 -16.65 20.99
N THR A 176 -3.31 -17.18 21.07
CA THR A 176 -2.35 -16.80 22.11
C THR A 176 -1.86 -15.38 21.85
N VAL A 177 -2.06 -14.48 22.81
CA VAL A 177 -1.70 -13.07 22.70
C VAL A 177 -0.87 -12.65 23.90
N ASN A 178 0.29 -12.05 23.64
CA ASN A 178 1.14 -11.43 24.65
C ASN A 178 1.12 -9.92 24.47
N LYS A 179 0.60 -9.19 25.45
CA LYS A 179 0.60 -7.71 25.45
C LYS A 179 1.55 -7.21 26.53
N ILE A 180 2.57 -6.48 26.11
CA ILE A 180 3.57 -5.91 27.02
C ILE A 180 3.55 -4.40 26.82
N GLY A 181 3.24 -3.67 27.89
CA GLY A 181 3.34 -2.21 27.91
C GLY A 181 4.64 -1.80 28.59
N ILE A 182 5.56 -1.20 27.86
CA ILE A 182 6.79 -0.65 28.42
C ILE A 182 6.46 0.74 28.99
N LYS A 183 6.41 0.85 30.32
CA LYS A 183 6.20 2.10 31.06
C LYS A 183 7.23 2.18 32.18
N LEU A 184 7.61 3.38 32.60
CA LEU A 184 8.46 3.54 33.79
C LEU A 184 7.79 2.87 35.00
N GLY A 185 8.54 2.03 35.72
CA GLY A 185 8.06 1.27 36.88
C GLY A 185 7.25 0.00 36.55
N CYS A 186 7.02 -0.31 35.27
CA CYS A 186 6.59 -1.63 34.84
C CYS A 186 7.78 -2.58 35.06
N GLY A 187 7.69 -3.54 35.98
CA GLY A 187 8.77 -4.48 36.32
C GLY A 187 9.22 -5.42 35.18
N VAL A 188 8.92 -5.07 33.93
CA VAL A 188 9.42 -5.72 32.72
C VAL A 188 10.82 -5.17 32.45
N SER A 189 11.82 -6.02 32.67
CA SER A 189 13.20 -5.73 32.27
C SER A 189 13.42 -6.20 30.84
N LEU A 190 13.86 -5.29 29.97
CA LEU A 190 14.42 -5.67 28.67
C LEU A 190 15.88 -6.03 28.89
N ALA A 191 16.21 -7.32 28.77
CA ALA A 191 17.58 -7.79 28.84
C ALA A 191 18.31 -7.45 27.53
N LEU A 192 18.74 -6.19 27.41
CA LEU A 192 19.40 -5.65 26.21
C LEU A 192 20.72 -6.37 25.87
N PHE A 193 21.35 -7.00 26.86
CA PHE A 193 22.55 -7.81 26.72
C PHE A 193 22.27 -9.30 26.94
N ALA A 194 21.03 -9.76 26.69
CA ALA A 194 20.64 -11.15 26.90
C ALA A 194 21.56 -12.14 26.18
N ASP A 195 22.07 -11.78 25.01
CA ASP A 195 22.92 -12.62 24.18
C ASP A 195 24.42 -12.40 24.40
N ALA A 196 24.82 -11.56 25.37
CA ALA A 196 26.23 -11.33 25.69
C ALA A 196 27.00 -12.61 26.06
N TYR A 197 26.30 -13.61 26.63
CA TYR A 197 26.91 -14.90 26.95
C TYR A 197 27.39 -15.66 25.71
N GLN A 198 26.80 -15.41 24.54
CA GLN A 198 27.18 -16.07 23.28
C GLN A 198 28.60 -15.65 22.85
N LEU A 199 29.06 -14.45 23.24
CA LEU A 199 30.44 -14.01 23.00
C LEU A 199 31.49 -14.88 23.70
N LEU A 200 31.13 -15.53 24.82
CA LEU A 200 32.02 -16.47 25.50
C LEU A 200 32.32 -17.73 24.67
N GLN A 201 31.52 -17.99 23.64
CA GLN A 201 31.68 -19.15 22.75
C GLN A 201 32.56 -18.83 21.53
N LEU A 202 32.85 -17.55 21.28
CA LEU A 202 33.71 -17.12 20.17
C LEU A 202 35.18 -17.23 20.55
N SER A 203 36.01 -17.53 19.55
CA SER A 203 37.46 -17.56 19.78
C SER A 203 37.99 -16.15 20.03
N PRO A 204 39.02 -15.95 20.89
CA PRO A 204 39.57 -14.62 21.17
C PRO A 204 39.99 -13.82 19.92
N LYS A 205 40.39 -14.51 18.85
CA LYS A 205 40.76 -13.88 17.57
C LYS A 205 39.57 -13.26 16.81
N GLN A 206 38.36 -13.74 17.05
CA GLN A 206 37.12 -13.18 16.49
C GLN A 206 36.55 -12.04 17.34
N LEU A 207 37.00 -11.91 18.59
CA LEU A 207 36.65 -10.83 19.52
C LEU A 207 37.64 -9.65 19.44
N CYS A 208 38.80 -9.85 18.81
CA CYS A 208 39.76 -8.80 18.53
C CYS A 208 39.22 -7.90 17.42
N ILE A 209 38.60 -6.79 17.80
CA ILE A 209 38.40 -5.66 16.91
C ILE A 209 39.74 -4.92 16.87
N ASN A 210 40.46 -4.91 15.74
CA ASN A 210 41.57 -3.97 15.61
C ASN A 210 40.97 -2.57 15.51
N GLU A 211 41.58 -1.58 16.17
CA GLU A 211 41.11 -0.20 16.13
C GLU A 211 41.00 0.40 14.72
N ALA A 212 41.75 -0.14 13.75
CA ALA A 212 41.71 0.27 12.36
C ALA A 212 40.50 -0.29 11.57
N ASP A 213 39.83 -1.32 12.11
CA ASP A 213 38.75 -2.06 11.46
C ASP A 213 37.36 -1.59 11.92
N ILE A 214 37.27 -0.50 12.70
CA ILE A 214 35.99 0.11 13.09
C ILE A 214 35.48 0.93 11.91
N PRO A 215 34.41 0.52 11.20
CA PRO A 215 33.92 1.27 10.06
C PRO A 215 33.40 2.63 10.50
N ASP A 216 33.81 3.68 9.79
CA ASP A 216 33.16 4.98 9.89
C ASP A 216 31.68 4.83 9.46
N THR A 217 30.80 5.55 10.16
CA THR A 217 29.32 5.40 10.17
C THR A 217 28.61 5.44 8.80
N ASP A 218 29.32 5.63 7.69
CA ASP A 218 28.79 5.73 6.32
C ASP A 218 29.13 4.53 5.42
N GLU A 219 29.92 3.55 5.88
CA GLU A 219 30.21 2.35 5.07
C GLU A 219 29.19 1.24 5.35
N SER A 220 28.38 0.97 4.33
CA SER A 220 27.52 -0.21 4.25
C SER A 220 28.34 -1.47 4.54
N GLN A 221 28.08 -2.11 5.68
CA GLN A 221 28.64 -3.41 6.00
C GLN A 221 28.19 -4.39 4.90
N ASP A 222 29.16 -4.86 4.11
CA ASP A 222 28.96 -5.93 3.14
C ASP A 222 28.39 -7.17 3.84
N GLU A 223 27.37 -7.77 3.22
CA GLU A 223 26.66 -8.97 3.65
C GLU A 223 27.58 -10.21 3.59
N GLY A 224 28.57 -10.28 4.49
CA GLY A 224 29.64 -11.26 4.47
C GLY A 224 30.00 -11.84 5.83
N ASP A 225 28.99 -12.32 6.57
CA ASP A 225 29.00 -13.52 7.43
C ASP A 225 27.79 -13.43 8.38
N GLU A 226 26.79 -14.31 8.19
CA GLU A 226 25.57 -14.43 9.00
C GLU A 226 25.81 -14.93 10.44
N GLN A 227 27.01 -14.79 10.99
CA GLN A 227 27.18 -14.82 12.45
C GLN A 227 26.82 -13.43 12.94
N SER A 228 25.59 -13.29 13.46
CA SER A 228 25.09 -12.06 14.10
C SER A 228 26.24 -11.35 14.83
N ASN A 229 26.56 -10.14 14.41
CA ASN A 229 27.57 -9.30 15.05
C ASN A 229 27.04 -8.84 16.41
N ILE A 230 26.96 -9.76 17.36
CA ILE A 230 26.39 -9.56 18.70
C ILE A 230 27.13 -8.44 19.40
N LEU A 231 28.44 -8.34 19.22
CA LEU A 231 29.25 -7.27 19.82
C LEU A 231 28.87 -5.90 19.28
N GLY A 232 28.69 -5.77 17.96
CA GLY A 232 28.20 -4.54 17.33
C GLY A 232 26.76 -4.18 17.73
N GLU A 233 25.85 -5.16 17.81
CA GLU A 233 24.48 -4.92 18.29
C GLU A 233 24.45 -4.43 19.74
N MET A 234 25.26 -5.02 20.61
CA MET A 234 25.42 -4.58 22.00
C MET A 234 26.02 -3.18 22.09
N GLU A 235 26.98 -2.85 21.23
CA GLU A 235 27.55 -1.51 21.16
C GLU A 235 26.49 -0.47 20.77
N ILE A 236 25.70 -0.74 19.74
CA ILE A 236 24.58 0.12 19.32
C ILE A 236 23.59 0.29 20.47
N ALA A 237 23.23 -0.79 21.16
CA ALA A 237 22.33 -0.74 22.32
C ALA A 237 22.91 0.10 23.47
N ALA A 238 24.20 -0.05 23.78
CA ALA A 238 24.90 0.73 24.80
C ALA A 238 24.98 2.22 24.44
N ARG A 239 25.32 2.54 23.19
CA ARG A 239 25.33 3.92 22.68
C ARG A 239 23.95 4.56 22.81
N LEU A 240 22.89 3.87 22.39
CA LEU A 240 21.51 4.35 22.54
C LEU A 240 21.12 4.59 24.00
N MET A 241 21.58 3.75 24.95
CA MET A 241 21.35 3.96 26.38
C MET A 241 22.06 5.21 26.90
N ILE A 242 23.33 5.40 26.53
CA ILE A 242 24.17 6.50 27.01
C ILE A 242 23.68 7.83 26.45
N THR A 243 23.38 7.87 25.15
CA THR A 243 22.98 9.10 24.45
C THR A 243 21.48 9.37 24.55
N GLY A 244 20.67 8.41 25.00
CA GLY A 244 19.21 8.47 24.94
C GLY A 244 18.66 8.52 23.51
N GLY A 245 19.48 8.21 22.50
CA GLY A 245 19.16 8.40 21.08
C GLY A 245 19.20 9.87 20.64
N GLU A 246 19.77 10.77 21.44
CA GLU A 246 19.94 12.17 21.07
C GLU A 246 21.17 12.37 20.17
N LYS A 247 20.94 12.81 18.94
CA LYS A 247 22.00 13.04 17.94
C LYS A 247 23.14 13.94 18.44
N LYS A 248 22.82 14.94 19.29
CA LYS A 248 23.82 15.84 19.87
C LYS A 248 24.75 15.15 20.86
N GLU A 249 24.24 14.20 21.64
CA GLU A 249 25.04 13.42 22.59
C GLU A 249 25.86 12.35 21.84
N GLU A 250 25.32 11.81 20.75
CA GLU A 250 26.07 10.90 19.88
C GLU A 250 27.24 11.58 19.16
N GLU A 251 27.07 12.82 18.70
CA GLU A 251 28.14 13.65 18.14
C GLU A 251 29.19 14.06 19.19
N ARG A 252 28.83 14.05 20.49
CA ARG A 252 29.76 14.32 21.60
C ARG A 252 30.63 13.14 22.00
N LEU A 253 30.27 11.92 21.59
CA LEU A 253 31.06 10.72 21.87
C LEU A 253 32.42 10.83 21.18
N THR A 254 33.46 11.04 21.98
CA THR A 254 34.84 11.15 21.51
C THR A 254 35.44 9.77 21.25
N ARG A 255 36.60 9.72 20.57
CA ARG A 255 37.29 8.46 20.28
C ARG A 255 37.64 7.67 21.55
N SER A 256 37.97 8.37 22.63
CA SER A 256 38.25 7.76 23.94
C SER A 256 37.01 7.11 24.58
N ASP A 257 35.81 7.61 24.29
CA ASP A 257 34.55 7.05 24.78
C ASP A 257 34.12 5.78 24.01
N ARG A 258 34.72 5.53 22.85
CA ARG A 258 34.43 4.38 21.96
C ARG A 258 35.30 3.16 22.25
N GLY A 259 36.08 3.17 23.33
CA GLY A 259 36.93 2.05 23.74
C GLY A 259 38.29 1.96 23.04
N GLY A 260 38.72 3.02 22.34
CA GLY A 260 40.10 3.15 21.89
C GLY A 260 40.99 3.61 23.04
N ASP A 261 41.75 2.69 23.63
CA ASP A 261 42.95 3.08 24.39
C ASP A 261 44.00 3.62 23.40
N PRO A 262 44.90 4.54 23.82
CA PRO A 262 45.88 5.16 22.93
C PRO A 262 46.92 4.20 22.32
#